data_AF-A0A2V9QN63-F1
#
_entry.id   AF-A0A2V9QN63-F1
#
_cell.length_a   1.000
_cell.length_b   1.000
_cell.length_c   1.000
_cell.angle_alpha   90.00
_cell.angle_beta   90.00
_cell.angle_gamma   90.00
#
_symmetry.space_group_name_H-M   'P 1'
#
loop_
_entity.id
_entity.type
_entity.pdbx_description
1 polymer ?
#
loop_
_entity_poly.entity_id
_entity_poly.type
_entity_poly.pdbx_seq_one_letter_code
_entity_poly.pdbx_strand_id
1 'polypeptide(L)'
;MRHAALFYNPISGRRKKHRLRDIETVQSILQGAGIEVEAAPTRAASDAAAQVRLAIRDGFDTIIACGGDGTIHDVLQGLAGKDAALGIIALPRSPVAADPATRSPRSSECHAQTNRGWTNRVS
;
A
#
# COMPACT_ATOMS: atom_id res chain seq x y z
N MET A 1 22.61 -1.10 5.70
CA MET A 1 21.42 -1.85 6.13
C MET A 1 20.21 -1.04 5.67
N ARG A 2 19.19 -1.65 5.07
CA ARG A 2 17.94 -0.96 4.71
C ARG A 2 16.88 -1.35 5.74
N HIS A 3 16.44 -0.40 6.55
CA HIS A 3 15.42 -0.63 7.58
C HIS A 3 14.07 -0.11 7.09
N ALA A 4 13.13 -1.04 6.91
CA ALA A 4 11.82 -0.74 6.37
C ALA A 4 10.69 -1.01 7.38
N ALA A 5 9.77 -0.06 7.49
CA ALA A 5 8.53 -0.23 8.24
C ALA A 5 7.38 -0.50 7.27
N LEU A 6 6.70 -1.64 7.42
CA LEU A 6 5.56 -2.05 6.62
C LEU A 6 4.26 -1.77 7.35
N PHE A 7 3.48 -0.83 6.84
CA PHE A 7 2.17 -0.46 7.37
C PHE A 7 1.03 -1.11 6.60
N TYR A 8 0.08 -1.71 7.32
CA TYR A 8 -1.10 -2.32 6.73
C TYR A 8 -2.34 -2.03 7.56
N ASN A 9 -3.51 -1.89 6.93
CA ASN A 9 -4.77 -1.76 7.66
C ASN A 9 -5.42 -3.15 7.88
N PRO A 10 -5.48 -3.67 9.12
CA PRO A 10 -6.04 -4.98 9.43
C PRO A 10 -7.56 -5.08 9.20
N ILE A 11 -8.25 -3.94 9.16
CA ILE A 11 -9.69 -3.83 8.98
C ILE A 11 -10.05 -3.68 7.49
N SER A 12 -9.10 -3.27 6.65
CA SER A 12 -9.33 -3.04 5.22
C SER A 12 -9.61 -4.34 4.45
N GLY A 13 -10.69 -4.34 3.66
CA GLY A 13 -11.07 -5.45 2.78
C GLY A 13 -11.82 -6.62 3.46
N ARG A 14 -12.50 -7.45 2.65
CA ARG A 14 -13.32 -8.59 3.15
C ARG A 14 -12.50 -9.85 3.51
N ARG A 15 -11.18 -9.87 3.27
CA ARG A 15 -10.31 -11.06 3.40
C ARG A 15 -9.30 -10.92 4.56
N LYS A 16 -9.77 -10.59 5.76
CA LYS A 16 -8.92 -10.42 6.96
C LYS A 16 -7.95 -11.58 7.21
N LYS A 17 -8.40 -12.83 7.00
CA LYS A 17 -7.57 -14.05 7.16
C LYS A 17 -6.45 -14.21 6.11
N HIS A 18 -6.57 -13.59 4.94
CA HIS A 18 -5.52 -13.65 3.90
C HIS A 18 -4.51 -12.53 4.07
N ARG A 19 -4.94 -11.38 4.62
CA ARG A 19 -4.08 -10.21 4.79
C ARG A 19 -2.81 -10.51 5.60
N LEU A 20 -2.93 -11.21 6.72
CA LEU A 20 -1.78 -11.57 7.55
C LEU A 20 -0.80 -12.46 6.78
N ARG A 21 -1.30 -13.46 6.05
CA ARG A 21 -0.45 -14.31 5.19
C ARG A 21 0.22 -13.53 4.07
N ASP A 22 -0.49 -12.59 3.44
CA ASP A 22 0.08 -11.73 2.40
C ASP A 22 1.22 -10.88 2.99
N ILE A 23 1.05 -10.34 4.20
CA ILE A 23 2.08 -9.57 4.91
C ILE A 23 3.28 -10.44 5.29
N GLU A 24 3.06 -11.63 5.85
CA GLU A 24 4.12 -12.59 6.16
C GLU A 24 4.92 -12.98 4.91
N THR A 25 4.22 -13.19 3.79
CA THR A 25 4.85 -13.49 2.49
C THR A 25 5.73 -12.33 2.03
N VAL A 26 5.20 -11.11 2.07
CA VAL A 26 5.94 -9.90 1.71
C VAL A 26 7.16 -9.71 2.61
N GLN A 27 6.99 -9.85 3.92
CA GLN A 27 8.06 -9.72 4.90
C GLN A 27 9.17 -10.74 4.63
N SER A 28 8.81 -11.99 4.36
CA SER A 28 9.77 -13.06 4.04
C SER A 28 10.56 -12.76 2.77
N ILE A 29 9.89 -12.26 1.72
CA ILE A 29 10.55 -11.89 0.45
C ILE A 29 11.55 -10.75 0.66
N LEU A 30 11.16 -9.71 1.40
CA LEU A 30 12.00 -8.55 1.65
C LEU A 30 13.20 -8.88 2.55
N GLN A 31 12.98 -9.70 3.59
CA GLN A 31 14.05 -10.22 4.44
C GLN A 31 15.02 -11.10 3.64
N GLY A 32 14.52 -11.94 2.74
CA GLY A 32 15.35 -12.71 1.79
C GLY A 32 16.18 -11.85 0.83
N ALA A 33 15.76 -10.60 0.59
CA ALA A 33 16.50 -9.61 -0.17
C ALA A 33 17.48 -8.76 0.67
N GLY A 34 17.65 -9.07 1.97
CA GLY A 34 18.53 -8.34 2.88
C GLY A 34 17.96 -7.01 3.39
N ILE A 35 16.63 -6.84 3.36
CA ILE A 35 15.93 -5.68 3.91
C ILE A 35 15.35 -6.09 5.27
N GLU A 36 15.71 -5.35 6.32
CA GLU A 36 15.12 -5.56 7.64
C GLU A 36 13.73 -4.92 7.66
N VAL A 37 12.68 -5.74 7.77
CA VAL A 37 11.29 -5.29 7.69
C VAL A 37 10.55 -5.54 8.99
N GLU A 38 9.96 -4.48 9.53
CA GLU A 38 9.03 -4.54 10.66
C GLU A 38 7.60 -4.24 10.20
N ALA A 39 6.69 -5.19 10.42
CA ALA A 39 5.28 -5.02 10.06
C ALA A 39 4.47 -4.43 11.21
N ALA A 40 3.79 -3.31 10.97
CA ALA A 40 2.97 -2.60 11.94
C ALA A 40 1.53 -2.40 11.41
N PRO A 41 0.50 -2.85 12.15
CA PRO A 41 -0.88 -2.54 11.79
C PRO A 41 -1.18 -1.06 12.00
N THR A 42 -1.91 -0.45 11.06
CA THR A 42 -2.48 0.88 11.26
C THR A 42 -3.75 0.78 12.12
N ARG A 43 -3.86 1.67 13.11
CA ARG A 43 -5.00 1.67 14.05
C ARG A 43 -6.23 2.36 13.48
N ALA A 44 -6.02 3.50 12.83
CA ALA A 44 -7.02 4.31 12.15
C ALA A 44 -6.33 5.19 11.10
N ALA A 45 -7.09 5.73 10.13
CA ALA A 45 -6.57 6.67 9.14
C ALA A 45 -5.95 7.92 9.79
N SER A 46 -6.57 8.42 10.86
CA SER A 46 -6.07 9.55 11.65
C SER A 46 -4.71 9.29 12.31
N ASP A 47 -4.41 8.03 12.62
CA ASP A 47 -3.24 7.65 13.41
C ASP A 47 -2.09 7.15 12.55
N ALA A 48 -2.39 6.60 11.37
CA ALA A 48 -1.39 6.04 10.45
C ALA A 48 -0.28 7.04 10.11
N ALA A 49 -0.65 8.30 9.83
CA ALA A 49 0.33 9.34 9.54
C ALA A 49 1.27 9.62 10.74
N ALA A 50 0.76 9.55 11.97
CA ALA A 50 1.57 9.69 13.17
C ALA A 50 2.50 8.49 13.40
N GLN A 51 2.01 7.27 13.14
CA GLN A 51 2.82 6.05 13.21
C GLN A 51 3.96 6.05 12.20
N VAL A 52 3.71 6.52 10.97
CA VAL A 52 4.76 6.67 9.94
C VAL A 52 5.81 7.68 10.37
N ARG A 53 5.40 8.85 10.89
CA ARG A 53 6.35 9.85 11.40
C ARG A 53 7.21 9.32 12.54
N LEU A 54 6.62 8.49 13.41
CA LEU A 54 7.33 7.84 14.50
C LEU A 54 8.37 6.85 13.96
N ALA A 55 8.00 5.98 13.01
CA ALA A 55 8.95 5.06 12.38
C ALA A 55 10.13 5.81 11.71
N ILE A 56 9.87 6.89 10.96
CA ILE A 56 10.95 7.67 10.36
C ILE A 56 11.88 8.24 11.43
N ARG A 57 11.32 8.72 12.55
CA ARG A 57 12.12 9.23 13.69
C ARG A 57 12.94 8.13 14.37
N ASP A 58 12.41 6.91 14.41
CA ASP A 58 13.04 5.75 15.05
C ASP A 58 14.12 5.12 14.13
N GLY A 59 14.36 5.68 12.94
CA GLY A 59 15.48 5.34 12.06
C GLY A 59 15.14 4.51 10.84
N PHE A 60 13.86 4.28 10.55
CA PHE A 60 13.43 3.58 9.35
C PHE A 60 13.63 4.48 8.10
N ASP A 61 14.46 4.02 7.17
CA ASP A 61 14.78 4.71 5.92
C ASP A 61 13.75 4.46 4.81
N THR A 62 12.93 3.41 4.97
CA THR A 62 11.94 2.97 3.99
C THR A 62 10.60 2.75 4.65
N ILE A 63 9.54 3.29 4.08
CA ILE A 63 8.16 3.11 4.54
C ILE A 63 7.40 2.36 3.45
N ILE A 64 6.81 1.22 3.80
CA ILE A 64 6.07 0.36 2.86
C ILE A 64 4.59 0.40 3.20
N ALA A 65 3.76 0.87 2.27
CA ALA A 65 2.30 0.79 2.38
C ALA A 65 1.79 -0.52 1.76
N CYS A 66 1.18 -1.38 2.57
CA CYS A 66 0.63 -2.67 2.14
C CYS A 66 -0.89 -2.70 2.29
N GLY A 67 -1.63 -2.48 1.19
CA GLY A 67 -3.08 -2.40 1.24
C GLY A 67 -3.73 -1.84 -0.03
N GLY A 68 -4.95 -1.32 0.15
CA GLY A 68 -5.65 -0.60 -0.92
C GLY A 68 -5.39 0.90 -0.86
N ASP A 69 -6.08 1.65 -1.72
CA ASP A 69 -5.90 3.10 -1.92
C ASP A 69 -5.94 3.91 -0.61
N GLY A 70 -6.86 3.57 0.31
CA GLY A 70 -6.95 4.24 1.61
C GLY A 70 -5.70 4.05 2.49
N THR A 71 -5.15 2.83 2.55
CA THR A 71 -3.91 2.57 3.30
C THR A 71 -2.73 3.31 2.71
N ILE A 72 -2.66 3.37 1.37
CA ILE A 72 -1.60 4.10 0.66
C ILE A 72 -1.71 5.60 0.94
N HIS A 73 -2.92 6.15 0.86
CA HIS A 73 -3.19 7.55 1.17
C HIS A 73 -2.73 7.90 2.59
N ASP A 74 -3.15 7.12 3.58
CA ASP A 74 -2.85 7.35 4.99
C ASP A 74 -1.33 7.34 5.27
N VAL A 75 -0.60 6.39 4.66
CA VAL A 75 0.86 6.29 4.80
C VAL A 75 1.56 7.47 4.11
N LEU A 76 1.11 7.83 2.90
CA LEU A 76 1.66 8.94 2.13
C LEU A 76 1.56 10.27 2.89
N GLN A 77 0.44 10.51 3.58
CA GLN A 77 0.25 11.69 4.42
C GLN A 77 1.25 11.76 5.59
N GLY A 78 1.70 10.61 6.09
CA GLY A 78 2.74 10.55 7.13
C GLY A 78 4.15 10.81 6.59
N LEU A 79 4.39 10.45 5.33
CA LEU A 79 5.68 10.58 4.65
C LEU A 79 5.89 11.97 4.03
N ALA A 80 4.83 12.72 3.77
CA ALA A 80 4.90 14.03 3.13
C ALA A 80 5.92 14.97 3.83
N GLY A 81 6.92 15.42 3.07
CA GLY A 81 7.99 16.30 3.57
C GLY A 81 9.05 15.61 4.43
N LYS A 82 9.20 14.28 4.33
CA LYS A 82 10.23 13.49 5.02
C LYS A 82 11.17 12.82 4.03
N ASP A 83 12.39 12.58 4.49
CA ASP A 83 13.46 11.95 3.72
C ASP A 83 13.49 10.44 4.00
N ALA A 84 12.45 9.74 3.52
CA ALA A 84 12.34 8.30 3.58
C ALA A 84 11.74 7.79 2.26
N ALA A 85 12.18 6.61 1.81
CA ALA A 85 11.68 6.00 0.58
C ALA A 85 10.25 5.45 0.79
N LEU A 86 9.41 5.52 -0.25
CA LEU A 86 8.07 4.91 -0.24
C LEU A 86 8.06 3.61 -1.08
N GLY A 87 7.68 2.50 -0.46
CA GLY A 87 7.27 1.28 -1.13
C GLY A 87 5.74 1.14 -1.14
N ILE A 88 5.17 0.65 -2.25
CA ILE A 88 3.73 0.40 -2.35
C ILE A 88 3.51 -1.05 -2.75
N ILE A 89 2.71 -1.75 -1.95
CA ILE A 89 2.23 -3.10 -2.23
C ILE A 89 0.71 -3.04 -2.28
N ALA A 90 0.21 -2.89 -3.50
CA ALA A 90 -1.22 -2.85 -3.77
C ALA A 90 -1.81 -4.25 -3.61
N LEU A 91 -2.61 -4.43 -2.57
CA LEU A 91 -3.33 -5.68 -2.39
C LEU A 91 -4.67 -5.60 -3.14
N PRO A 92 -4.94 -6.55 -4.05
CA PRO A 92 -6.16 -6.51 -4.84
C PRO A 92 -7.38 -6.47 -3.90
N ARG A 93 -8.26 -5.49 -4.11
CA ARG A 93 -9.63 -5.57 -3.61
C ARG A 93 -10.19 -6.87 -4.20
N SER A 94 -10.91 -7.67 -3.39
CA SER A 94 -11.62 -8.84 -3.94
C SER A 94 -12.32 -8.38 -5.21
N PRO A 95 -12.22 -9.12 -6.34
CA PRO A 95 -13.04 -8.78 -7.49
C PRO A 95 -14.47 -8.64 -6.95
N VAL A 96 -15.13 -7.52 -7.29
CA VAL A 96 -16.59 -7.49 -7.23
C VAL A 96 -17.02 -8.75 -7.97
N ALA A 97 -17.90 -9.58 -7.37
CA ALA A 97 -18.41 -10.75 -8.07
C ALA A 97 -18.98 -10.21 -9.38
N ALA A 98 -18.28 -10.46 -10.49
CA ALA A 98 -18.76 -10.08 -11.79
C ALA A 98 -20.04 -10.88 -11.98
N ASP A 99 -21.15 -10.18 -12.20
CA ASP A 99 -22.37 -10.83 -12.65
C ASP A 99 -22.00 -11.65 -13.91
N PRO A 100 -22.23 -12.98 -13.94
CA PRO A 100 -21.95 -13.80 -15.12
C PRO A 100 -22.64 -13.27 -16.38
N ALA A 101 -23.66 -12.41 -16.27
CA ALA A 101 -24.32 -11.75 -17.39
C ALA A 101 -23.51 -10.62 -18.07
N THR A 102 -22.41 -10.13 -17.48
CA THR A 102 -21.61 -9.01 -18.05
C THR A 102 -20.34 -9.44 -18.79
N ARG A 103 -20.17 -10.73 -19.07
CA ARG A 103 -19.02 -11.22 -19.85
C ARG A 103 -19.17 -10.88 -21.34
N SER A 104 -18.81 -9.65 -21.71
CA SER A 104 -18.48 -9.34 -23.10
C SER A 104 -17.19 -10.08 -23.48
N PRO A 105 -17.15 -10.88 -24.55
CA PRO A 105 -15.92 -11.48 -25.03
C PRO A 105 -15.16 -10.42 -25.83
N ARG A 106 -14.26 -9.68 -25.17
CA ARG A 106 -13.30 -8.83 -25.89
C ARG A 106 -11.88 -9.07 -25.40
N SER A 107 -11.10 -9.55 -26.38
CA SER A 107 -9.66 -9.54 -26.56
C SER A 107 -8.84 -8.62 -25.64
N SER A 108 -7.77 -9.20 -25.09
CA SER A 108 -6.44 -8.64 -24.77
C SER A 108 -6.17 -7.14 -25.01
N GLU A 109 -6.88 -6.25 -24.31
CA GLU A 109 -6.47 -4.86 -24.13
C GLU A 109 -6.29 -4.56 -22.65
N CYS A 110 -5.03 -4.41 -22.28
CA CYS A 110 -4.58 -3.89 -21.00
C CYS A 110 -5.10 -2.45 -20.86
N HIS A 111 -6.18 -2.24 -20.10
CA HIS A 111 -6.60 -0.90 -19.69
C HIS A 111 -5.61 -0.35 -18.65
N ALA A 112 -4.50 0.20 -19.15
CA ALA A 112 -3.76 1.21 -18.42
C ALA A 112 -4.65 2.45 -18.33
N GLN A 113 -5.28 2.64 -17.17
CA GLN A 113 -5.99 3.87 -16.85
C GLN A 113 -4.95 4.97 -16.67
N THR A 114 -4.53 5.59 -17.79
CA THR A 114 -3.73 6.80 -17.76
C THR A 114 -4.65 7.94 -17.37
N ASN A 115 -4.36 8.53 -16.21
CA ASN A 115 -5.06 9.67 -15.65
C ASN A 115 -4.79 10.92 -16.51
N ARG A 116 -5.43 11.04 -17.69
CA ARG A 116 -5.46 12.28 -18.46
C ARG A 116 -6.46 13.23 -17.79
N GLY A 117 -6.01 13.91 -16.74
CA GLY A 117 -6.87 14.81 -15.97
C GLY A 117 -6.16 15.80 -15.06
N TRP A 118 -4.85 16.02 -15.24
CA TRP A 118 -4.11 17.08 -14.54
C TRP A 118 -3.31 17.87 -15.59
N THR A 119 -3.94 18.87 -16.20
CA THR A 119 -3.21 19.95 -16.84
C THR A 119 -3.64 21.26 -16.18
N ASN A 120 -2.68 21.86 -15.49
CA ASN A 120 -2.67 23.23 -15.05
C ASN A 120 -3.15 24.15 -16.18
N ARG A 121 -4.14 25.00 -15.91
CA ARG A 121 -4.33 26.26 -16.63
C ARG A 121 -3.69 27.36 -15.81
N VAL A 122 -2.40 27.59 -16.06
CA VAL A 122 -1.75 28.90 -15.86
C VAL A 122 -1.62 29.52 -17.25
N SER A 123 -2.47 30.51 -17.51
CA SER A 123 -2.32 31.70 -18.37
C SER A 123 -3.70 32.33 -18.53
#